data_AF-A0A6M4PQH1-F1
#
_entry.id   AF-A0A6M4PQH1-F1
#
_cell.length_a   1.000
_cell.length_b   1.000
_cell.length_c   1.000
_cell.angle_alpha   90.00
_cell.angle_beta   90.00
_cell.angle_gamma   90.00
#
_symmetry.space_group_name_H-M   'P 1'
#
loop_
_entity.id
_entity.type
_entity.pdbx_description
1 polymer ?
#
loop_
_entity_poly.entity_id
_entity_poly.type
_entity_poly.pdbx_seq_one_letter_code
_entity_poly.pdbx_strand_id
1 'polypeptide(L)'
;MSTPAVLRWAIPWPFSGETGERIACPQCGAVQPLVVAMDLDAVDSQEPTWLTCPAQHTWAEADLPQCMPAQLLADVLDAEPGLFANLDELRREYGDG
;
A
#
# COMPACT_ATOMS: atom_id res chain seq x y z
N MET A 1 -16.04 14.95 -11.65
CA MET A 1 -14.88 14.89 -10.74
C MET A 1 -14.40 13.46 -10.82
N SER A 2 -13.25 13.23 -11.45
CA SER A 2 -12.67 11.90 -11.56
C SER A 2 -12.27 11.46 -10.16
N THR A 3 -12.72 10.30 -9.71
CA THR A 3 -12.23 9.67 -8.48
C THR A 3 -10.70 9.64 -8.57
N PRO A 4 -9.95 10.12 -7.56
CA PRO A 4 -8.49 10.02 -7.59
C PRO A 4 -8.11 8.56 -7.88
N ALA A 5 -7.15 8.37 -8.77
CA ALA A 5 -6.71 7.05 -9.17
C ALA A 5 -5.92 6.44 -8.01
N VAL A 6 -6.62 5.84 -7.06
CA VAL A 6 -6.00 5.14 -5.93
C VAL A 6 -5.40 3.85 -6.49
N LEU A 7 -4.08 3.84 -6.66
CA LEU A 7 -3.35 2.63 -7.02
C LEU A 7 -3.41 1.67 -5.84
N ARG A 8 -3.62 0.39 -6.10
CA ARG A 8 -3.60 -0.65 -5.06
C ARG A 8 -2.40 -1.55 -5.29
N TRP A 9 -1.64 -1.80 -4.23
CA TRP A 9 -0.42 -2.58 -4.33
C TRP A 9 -0.30 -3.59 -3.19
N ALA A 10 -0.01 -4.85 -3.54
CA ALA A 10 0.33 -5.85 -2.55
C ALA A 10 1.72 -5.53 -2.00
N ILE A 11 1.81 -5.27 -0.70
CA ILE A 11 3.07 -5.03 -0.02
C ILE A 11 3.86 -6.36 -0.01
N PRO A 12 5.05 -6.42 -0.66
CA PRO A 12 5.79 -7.67 -0.84
C PRO A 12 6.58 -8.10 0.41
N TRP A 13 6.73 -7.20 1.39
CA TRP A 13 7.46 -7.44 2.64
C TRP A 13 6.60 -7.01 3.83
N PRO A 14 6.76 -7.63 5.02
CA PRO A 14 6.07 -7.14 6.22
C PRO A 14 6.55 -5.73 6.55
N PHE A 15 5.59 -4.79 6.67
CA PHE A 15 5.86 -3.45 7.19
C PHE A 15 5.77 -3.42 8.70
N SER A 16 6.60 -2.57 9.29
CA SER A 16 6.44 -2.13 10.67
C SER A 16 5.87 -0.72 10.68
N GLY A 17 4.92 -0.45 11.59
CA GLY A 17 4.51 0.91 11.89
C GLY A 17 5.64 1.69 12.60
N GLU A 18 5.39 2.94 12.97
CA GLU A 18 6.37 3.80 13.66
C GLU A 18 6.95 3.15 14.94
N THR A 19 6.16 2.33 15.63
CA THR A 19 6.54 1.64 16.86
C THR A 19 7.43 0.41 16.65
N GLY A 20 7.68 0.02 15.39
CA GLY A 20 8.41 -1.20 15.04
C GLY A 20 7.56 -2.47 15.06
N GLU A 21 6.32 -2.40 15.53
CA GLU A 21 5.40 -3.54 15.51
C GLU A 21 4.98 -3.87 14.08
N ARG A 22 4.87 -5.17 13.78
CA ARG A 22 4.40 -5.62 12.47
C ARG A 22 2.94 -5.26 12.28
N ILE A 23 2.65 -4.69 11.13
CA ILE A 23 1.27 -4.37 10.77
C ILE A 23 0.52 -5.68 10.50
N ALA A 24 -0.59 -5.86 11.19
CA ALA A 24 -1.45 -7.02 11.08
C ALA A 24 -2.90 -6.58 10.94
N CYS A 25 -3.70 -7.34 10.19
CA CYS A 25 -5.13 -7.10 10.15
C CYS A 25 -5.72 -7.21 11.57
N PRO A 26 -6.41 -6.18 12.08
CA PRO A 26 -6.94 -6.19 13.45
C PRO A 26 -8.06 -7.21 13.66
N GLN A 27 -8.64 -7.73 12.56
CA GLN A 27 -9.76 -8.67 12.61
C GLN A 27 -9.32 -10.14 12.50
N CYS A 28 -8.33 -10.45 11.66
CA CYS A 28 -7.91 -11.84 11.40
C CYS A 28 -6.43 -12.12 11.66
N GLY A 29 -5.63 -11.11 12.03
CA GLY A 29 -4.21 -11.26 12.32
C GLY A 29 -3.33 -11.52 11.09
N ALA A 30 -3.88 -11.43 9.87
CA ALA A 30 -3.10 -11.59 8.65
C ALA A 30 -2.05 -10.48 8.55
N VAL A 31 -0.79 -10.86 8.35
CA VAL A 31 0.35 -9.93 8.20
C VAL A 31 0.84 -9.82 6.75
N GLN A 32 0.40 -10.72 5.86
CA GLN A 32 0.75 -10.71 4.43
C GLN A 32 -0.18 -11.64 3.61
N PRO A 33 -0.34 -11.37 2.29
CA PRO A 33 -0.06 -10.09 1.65
C PRO A 33 -1.08 -9.04 2.12
N LEU A 34 -0.62 -7.85 2.52
CA LEU A 34 -1.49 -6.70 2.78
C LEU A 34 -1.50 -5.83 1.52
N VAL A 35 -2.65 -5.33 1.13
CA VAL A 35 -2.81 -4.43 0.00
C VAL A 35 -2.94 -3.01 0.52
N VAL A 36 -2.11 -2.10 0.02
CA VAL A 36 -2.16 -0.69 0.35
C VAL A 36 -2.85 0.12 -0.74
N ALA A 37 -3.71 1.04 -0.33
CA ALA A 37 -4.25 2.09 -1.18
C ALA A 37 -3.25 3.27 -1.23
N MET A 38 -2.81 3.61 -2.44
CA MET A 38 -1.82 4.66 -2.69
C MET A 38 -2.49 5.78 -3.48
N ASP A 39 -2.48 6.98 -2.90
CA ASP A 39 -2.87 8.19 -3.58
C ASP A 39 -1.59 8.94 -3.98
N LEU A 40 -1.33 9.01 -5.28
CA LEU A 40 -0.12 9.66 -5.80
C LEU A 40 -0.14 11.18 -5.64
N ASP A 41 -1.31 11.76 -5.43
CA ASP A 41 -1.48 13.20 -5.22
C ASP A 41 -1.37 13.58 -3.74
N ALA A 42 -1.34 12.59 -2.83
CA ALA A 42 -1.30 12.79 -1.38
C ALA A 42 0.12 13.04 -0.82
N VAL A 43 0.97 13.74 -1.57
CA VAL A 43 2.42 13.90 -1.28
C VAL A 43 2.70 14.50 0.10
N ASP A 44 1.83 15.40 0.57
CA ASP A 44 1.94 16.09 1.87
C ASP A 44 0.87 15.64 2.88
N SER A 45 0.11 14.58 2.57
CA SER A 45 -0.99 14.13 3.43
C SER A 45 -0.48 13.43 4.68
N GLN A 46 -1.07 13.81 5.83
CA GLN A 46 -0.88 13.16 7.12
C GLN A 46 -2.06 12.24 7.47
N GLU A 47 -3.00 12.04 6.54
CA GLU A 47 -4.10 11.11 6.76
C GLU A 47 -3.58 9.67 6.84
N PRO A 48 -4.26 8.77 7.57
CA PRO A 48 -3.90 7.37 7.61
C PRO A 48 -3.98 6.69 6.25
N THR A 49 -3.08 5.75 6.02
CA THR A 49 -3.09 4.85 4.86
C THR A 49 -4.18 3.80 5.04
N TRP A 50 -4.90 3.50 3.97
CA TRP A 50 -5.87 2.40 3.97
C TRP A 50 -5.22 1.08 3.55
N LEU A 51 -5.41 0.05 4.37
CA LEU A 51 -4.93 -1.31 4.14
C LEU A 51 -6.09 -2.28 3.97
N THR A 52 -5.87 -3.32 3.17
CA THR A 52 -6.80 -4.43 2.96
C THR A 52 -6.06 -5.76 3.11
N CYS A 53 -6.61 -6.70 3.88
CA CYS A 53 -6.03 -8.04 4.02
C CYS A 53 -6.65 -9.05 3.01
N PRO A 54 -6.12 -10.28 2.89
CA PRO A 54 -6.65 -11.29 1.96
C PRO A 54 -8.09 -11.72 2.25
N ALA A 55 -8.56 -11.54 3.50
CA ALA A 55 -9.94 -11.77 3.89
C ALA A 55 -10.87 -10.56 3.60
N GLN A 56 -10.37 -9.55 2.89
CA GLN A 56 -11.07 -8.31 2.53
C GLN A 56 -11.47 -7.42 3.70
N HIS A 57 -10.83 -7.57 4.86
CA HIS A 57 -10.98 -6.60 5.93
C HIS A 57 -10.16 -5.35 5.61
N THR A 58 -10.79 -4.19 5.73
CA THR A 58 -10.20 -2.90 5.42
C THR A 58 -10.10 -2.06 6.69
N TRP A 59 -8.96 -1.42 6.91
CA TRP A 59 -8.75 -0.51 8.03
C TRP A 59 -7.82 0.63 7.64
N ALA A 60 -7.93 1.73 8.38
CA ALA A 60 -6.99 2.83 8.35
C ALA A 60 -5.83 2.52 9.30
N GLU A 61 -4.61 2.53 8.79
CA GLU A 61 -3.40 2.30 9.57
C GLU A 61 -2.86 3.64 10.07
N ALA A 62 -3.02 3.91 11.36
CA ALA A 62 -2.71 5.21 11.95
C ALA A 62 -1.21 5.51 11.95
N ASP A 63 -0.39 4.46 12.05
CA ASP A 63 1.07 4.56 12.09
C ASP A 63 1.68 4.68 10.67
N LEU A 64 0.85 4.73 9.62
CA LEU A 64 1.29 4.88 8.23
C LEU A 64 0.59 6.06 7.54
N PRO A 65 1.27 7.21 7.32
CA PRO A 65 0.67 8.33 6.61
C PRO A 65 0.47 8.03 5.12
N GLN A 66 -0.57 8.59 4.52
CA GLN A 66 -1.03 8.33 3.15
C GLN A 66 0.01 8.66 2.08
N CYS A 67 0.94 9.59 2.37
CA CYS A 67 2.04 9.93 1.48
C CYS A 67 3.09 8.81 1.36
N MET A 68 3.24 7.99 2.39
CA MET A 68 4.34 7.05 2.53
C MET A 68 4.29 5.89 1.52
N PRO A 69 3.13 5.27 1.22
CA PRO A 69 3.05 4.25 0.18
C PRO A 69 3.49 4.73 -1.21
N ALA A 70 3.14 5.97 -1.57
CA ALA A 70 3.55 6.56 -2.84
C ALA A 70 5.06 6.85 -2.86
N GLN A 71 5.63 7.33 -1.75
CA GLN A 71 7.07 7.55 -1.60
C GLN A 71 7.86 6.24 -1.70
N LEU A 72 7.41 5.18 -1.02
CA LEU A 72 8.05 3.85 -1.12
C LEU A 72 8.05 3.31 -2.54
N LEU A 73 6.95 3.49 -3.27
CA LEU A 73 6.88 3.09 -4.66
C LEU A 73 7.88 3.91 -5.50
N ALA A 74 7.95 5.23 -5.30
CA ALA A 74 8.94 6.07 -5.98
C ALA A 74 10.37 5.61 -5.69
N ASP A 75 10.71 5.34 -4.42
CA ASP A 75 12.03 4.85 -4.01
C ASP A 75 12.38 3.51 -4.65
N VAL A 76 11.43 2.57 -4.72
CA VAL A 76 11.62 1.27 -5.38
C VAL A 76 11.83 1.45 -6.88
N LEU A 77 11.08 2.35 -7.52
CA LEU A 77 11.21 2.62 -8.96
C LEU A 77 12.52 3.35 -9.29
N ASP A 78 13.01 4.21 -8.40
CA ASP A 78 14.31 4.87 -8.53
C ASP A 78 15.47 3.88 -8.34
N ALA A 79 15.35 2.95 -7.38
CA ALA A 79 16.36 1.91 -7.13
C ALA A 79 16.38 0.83 -8.22
N GLU A 80 15.20 0.43 -8.73
CA GLU A 80 15.03 -0.59 -9.76
C GLU A 80 14.07 -0.13 -10.86
N PRO A 81 14.53 0.69 -11.83
CA PRO A 81 13.69 1.18 -12.92
C PRO A 81 13.15 0.08 -13.84
N GLY A 82 13.71 -1.14 -13.78
CA GLY A 82 13.18 -2.32 -14.48
C GLY A 82 11.86 -2.84 -13.91
N LEU A 83 11.51 -2.45 -12.68
CA LEU A 83 10.30 -2.91 -11.97
C LEU A 83 9.01 -2.34 -12.59
N PHE A 84 9.11 -1.23 -13.33
CA PHE A 84 8.03 -0.69 -14.17
C PHE A 84 7.44 -1.73 -15.13
N ALA A 85 8.26 -2.62 -15.68
CA ALA A 85 7.79 -3.66 -16.59
C ALA A 85 6.88 -4.70 -15.91
N ASN A 86 6.98 -4.84 -14.58
CA ASN A 86 6.22 -5.80 -13.78
C ASN A 86 5.00 -5.15 -13.09
N LEU A 87 4.88 -3.82 -13.07
CA LEU A 87 3.72 -3.11 -12.51
C LEU A 87 2.41 -3.52 -13.21
N ASP A 88 2.43 -3.70 -14.54
CA ASP A 88 1.27 -4.13 -15.32
C ASP A 88 0.85 -5.58 -15.01
N GLU A 89 1.81 -6.46 -14.70
CA GLU A 89 1.55 -7.84 -14.26
C GLU A 89 0.96 -7.86 -12.85
N LEU A 90 1.53 -7.07 -11.94
CA LEU A 90 1.06 -6.97 -10.56
C LEU A 90 -0.31 -6.28 -10.47
N ARG A 91 -0.59 -5.29 -11.31
CA ARG A 91 -1.93 -4.71 -11.46
C ARG A 91 -2.93 -5.73 -12.00
N ARG A 92 -2.52 -6.63 -12.90
CA ARG A 92 -3.40 -7.71 -13.38
C ARG A 92 -3.69 -8.74 -12.29
N GLU A 93 -2.74 -9.02 -11.41
CA GLU A 93 -2.87 -10.04 -10.37
C GLU A 93 -3.60 -9.53 -9.11
N TYR A 94 -3.44 -8.24 -8.78
CA TYR A 94 -3.95 -7.66 -7.52
C TYR A 94 -4.83 -6.41 -7.68
N GLY A 95 -4.97 -5.87 -8.89
CA GLY A 95 -5.67 -4.61 -9.16
C GLY A 95 -7.19 -4.72 -9.32
N ASP A 96 -7.74 -5.93 -9.47
CA ASP A 96 -9.18 -6.15 -9.54
C ASP A 96 -9.74 -6.59 -8.18
N GLY A 97 -10.40 -5.65 -7.51
CA GLY A 97 -11.15 -5.82 -6.25
C GLY A 97 -11.96 -4.58 -5.90
#